data_AF-A0AAX4P142-F1
#
_entry.id   AF-A0AAX4P142-F1
#
_cell.length_a   1.000
_cell.length_b   1.000
_cell.length_c   1.000
_cell.angle_alpha   90.00
_cell.angle_beta   90.00
_cell.angle_gamma   90.00
#
_symmetry.space_group_name_H-M   'P 1'
#
loop_
_entity.id
_entity.type
_entity.pdbx_description
1 polymer ?
#
loop_
_entity_poly.entity_id
_entity_poly.type
_entity_poly.pdbx_seq_one_letter_code
_entity_poly.pdbx_strand_id
1 'polypeptide(L)'
;MTERKHTIVLLRPNKNTRTYFEYDTVSAAMDGICKMFEKKLKELNPTMTTLSYDISDLHRYLDSLPQLVALIQDQSGSYTPHEKDWIKKRVYLHLRNQAS
;
A
#
# COMPACT_ATOMS: atom_id res chain seq x y z
N MET A 1 10.60 -13.87 14.45
CA MET A 1 10.99 -14.06 13.04
C MET A 1 9.93 -13.40 12.17
N THR A 2 10.29 -12.36 11.43
CA THR A 2 9.36 -11.71 10.48
C THR A 2 9.16 -12.67 9.31
N GLU A 3 7.97 -13.24 9.16
CA GLU A 3 7.67 -14.20 8.10
C GLU A 3 7.84 -13.51 6.73
N ARG A 4 8.84 -13.96 5.94
CA ARG A 4 9.09 -13.44 4.59
C ARG A 4 8.02 -13.96 3.63
N LYS A 5 6.84 -13.33 3.67
CA LYS A 5 5.81 -13.52 2.65
C LYS A 5 6.05 -12.52 1.53
N HIS A 6 6.70 -12.98 0.45
CA HIS A 6 6.90 -12.16 -0.74
C HIS A 6 5.54 -11.64 -1.20
N THR A 7 5.49 -10.34 -1.50
CA THR A 7 4.24 -9.62 -1.77
C THR A 7 4.40 -8.81 -3.04
N ILE A 8 3.49 -9.03 -4.00
CA ILE A 8 3.41 -8.27 -5.24
C ILE A 8 2.18 -7.38 -5.16
N VAL A 9 2.35 -6.07 -5.31
CA VAL A 9 1.24 -5.11 -5.36
C VAL A 9 0.97 -4.77 -6.82
N LEU A 10 -0.18 -5.19 -7.31
CA LEU A 10 -0.70 -4.82 -8.63
C LEU A 10 -1.50 -3.51 -8.51
N LEU A 11 -1.16 -2.54 -9.33
CA LEU A 11 -1.71 -1.19 -9.25
C LEU A 11 -2.12 -0.67 -10.63
N ARG A 12 -3.26 0.01 -10.65
CA ARG A 12 -3.64 0.91 -11.74
C ARG A 12 -3.77 2.33 -11.19
N PRO A 13 -2.76 3.21 -11.35
CA PRO A 13 -2.83 4.56 -10.81
C PRO A 13 -3.79 5.46 -11.60
N ASN A 14 -4.02 5.16 -12.89
CA ASN A 14 -5.02 5.82 -13.74
C ASN A 14 -5.58 4.81 -14.75
N LYS A 15 -6.64 5.15 -15.49
CA LYS A 15 -7.32 4.19 -16.38
C LYS A 15 -6.44 3.58 -17.47
N ASN A 16 -5.30 4.19 -17.81
CA ASN A 16 -4.49 3.85 -18.98
C ASN A 16 -3.23 3.06 -18.65
N THR A 17 -2.71 3.15 -17.42
CA THR A 17 -1.44 2.52 -17.03
C THR A 17 -1.65 1.44 -15.97
N ARG A 18 -1.03 0.28 -16.15
CA ARG A 18 -0.91 -0.75 -15.11
C ARG A 18 0.55 -0.89 -14.74
N THR A 19 0.83 -1.07 -13.46
CA THR A 19 2.16 -1.32 -12.94
C THR A 19 2.08 -2.31 -11.79
N TYR A 20 3.21 -2.85 -11.40
CA TYR A 20 3.32 -3.64 -10.19
C TYR A 20 4.56 -3.24 -9.40
N PHE A 21 4.59 -3.62 -8.14
CA PHE A 21 5.74 -3.49 -7.25
C PHE A 21 5.93 -4.79 -6.49
N GLU A 22 7.18 -5.18 -6.28
CA GLU A 22 7.54 -6.38 -5.54
C GLU A 22 8.18 -6.00 -4.21
N TYR A 23 7.89 -6.78 -3.17
CA TYR A 23 8.37 -6.57 -1.82
C TYR A 23 8.68 -7.92 -1.15
N ASP A 24 9.73 -7.96 -0.34
CA ASP A 24 10.13 -9.19 0.37
C ASP A 24 9.16 -9.59 1.50
N THR A 25 8.37 -8.64 1.98
CA THR A 25 7.42 -8.84 3.08
C THR A 25 6.14 -8.04 2.88
N VAL A 26 5.05 -8.49 3.51
CA VAL A 26 3.80 -7.72 3.55
C VAL A 26 4.01 -6.35 4.20
N SER A 27 4.83 -6.26 5.25
CA SER A 27 5.12 -5.00 5.93
C SER A 27 5.75 -3.99 4.96
N ALA A 28 6.77 -4.41 4.21
CA ALA A 28 7.42 -3.56 3.23
C ALA A 28 6.46 -3.13 2.11
N ALA A 29 5.50 -3.99 1.73
CA ALA A 29 4.45 -3.61 0.82
C ALA A 29 3.53 -2.53 1.40
N MET A 30 3.16 -2.61 2.69
CA MET A 30 2.35 -1.57 3.34
C MET A 30 3.11 -0.24 3.41
N ASP A 31 4.42 -0.26 3.73
CA ASP A 31 5.28 0.93 3.66
C ASP A 31 5.31 1.53 2.25
N GLY A 32 5.40 0.69 1.22
CA GLY A 32 5.36 1.11 -0.19
C GLY A 32 4.05 1.81 -0.56
N ILE A 33 2.92 1.31 -0.07
CA ILE A 33 1.60 1.90 -0.29
C ILE A 33 1.47 3.27 0.40
N CYS A 34 1.96 3.39 1.65
CA CYS A 34 2.00 4.68 2.35
C CYS A 34 2.85 5.70 1.58
N LYS A 35 4.06 5.31 1.17
CA LYS A 35 4.98 6.16 0.39
C LYS A 35 4.39 6.62 -0.94
N MET A 36 3.61 5.75 -1.59
CA MET A 36 2.92 6.10 -2.83
C MET A 36 1.90 7.22 -2.61
N PHE A 37 1.12 7.14 -1.52
CA PHE A 37 0.20 8.21 -1.14
C PHE A 37 0.94 9.49 -0.75
N GLU A 38 1.99 9.39 0.08
CA GLU A 38 2.80 10.53 0.50
C GLU A 38 3.44 11.27 -0.67
N LYS A 39 3.96 10.53 -1.65
CA LYS A 39 4.46 11.10 -2.89
C LYS A 39 3.37 11.88 -3.61
N LYS A 40 2.17 11.31 -3.73
CA LYS A 40 1.03 11.99 -4.37
C LYS A 40 0.61 13.24 -3.59
N LEU A 41 0.59 13.17 -2.26
CA LEU A 41 0.23 14.28 -1.39
C LEU A 41 1.24 15.43 -1.51
N LYS A 42 2.53 15.12 -1.62
CA LYS A 42 3.61 16.11 -1.84
C LYS A 42 3.55 16.73 -3.23
N GLU A 43 3.22 15.96 -4.26
CA GLU A 43 3.00 16.50 -5.62
C GLU A 43 1.83 17.49 -5.66
N LEU A 44 0.77 17.25 -4.88
CA LEU A 44 -0.38 18.14 -4.79
C LEU A 44 -0.12 19.37 -3.90
N ASN A 45 0.77 19.25 -2.92
CA ASN A 45 1.09 20.31 -1.96
C ASN A 45 2.61 20.57 -1.89
N PRO A 46 3.21 21.12 -2.97
CA PRO A 46 4.67 21.24 -3.06
C PRO A 46 5.29 22.17 -2.01
N THR A 47 4.50 23.07 -1.41
CA THR A 47 4.93 23.98 -0.34
C THR A 47 4.85 23.39 1.06
N MET A 48 4.21 22.22 1.25
CA MET A 48 4.17 21.55 2.54
C MET A 48 5.56 21.02 2.92
N THR A 49 6.10 21.56 4.01
CA THR A 49 7.39 21.14 4.59
C THR A 49 7.26 19.87 5.42
N THR A 50 6.11 19.64 6.05
CA THR A 50 5.80 18.45 6.84
C THR A 50 4.55 17.78 6.30
N LEU A 51 4.66 16.50 5.94
CA LEU A 51 3.52 15.69 5.53
C LEU A 51 2.74 15.26 6.77
N SER A 52 1.50 15.72 6.88
CA SER A 52 0.54 15.30 7.90
C SER A 52 -0.76 14.94 7.19
N TYR A 53 -1.31 13.77 7.51
CA TYR A 53 -2.56 13.24 6.96
C TYR A 53 -3.16 12.24 7.94
N ASP A 54 -4.48 12.05 7.88
CA ASP A 54 -5.14 11.03 8.67
C ASP A 54 -5.31 9.71 7.89
N ILE A 55 -5.67 8.64 8.59
CA ILE A 55 -5.90 7.34 7.95
C ILE A 55 -7.05 7.38 6.92
N SER A 56 -8.03 8.27 7.11
CA SER A 56 -9.18 8.42 6.24
C SER A 56 -8.79 9.05 4.89
N ASP A 57 -7.82 9.97 4.87
CA ASP A 57 -7.22 10.53 3.65
C ASP A 57 -6.56 9.42 2.82
N LEU A 58 -5.75 8.58 3.48
CA LEU A 58 -5.10 7.44 2.84
C LEU A 58 -6.13 6.44 2.31
N HIS A 59 -7.15 6.08 3.09
CA HIS A 59 -8.21 5.18 2.63
C HIS A 59 -8.97 5.73 1.42
N ARG A 60 -9.33 7.02 1.43
CA ARG A 60 -9.96 7.69 0.27
C ARG A 60 -9.08 7.64 -0.96
N TYR A 61 -7.77 7.84 -0.81
CA TYR A 61 -6.83 7.69 -1.91
C TYR A 61 -6.82 6.26 -2.46
N LEU A 62 -6.75 5.23 -1.61
CA LEU A 62 -6.76 3.84 -2.05
C LEU A 62 -8.08 3.46 -2.75
N ASP A 63 -9.20 3.97 -2.26
CA ASP A 63 -10.52 3.77 -2.87
C ASP A 63 -10.61 4.44 -4.24
N SER A 64 -9.95 5.59 -4.44
CA SER A 64 -9.91 6.28 -5.73
C SER A 64 -9.15 5.53 -6.84
N LEU A 65 -8.24 4.61 -6.48
CA LEU A 65 -7.44 3.86 -7.46
C LEU A 65 -8.34 2.90 -8.27
N PRO A 66 -8.32 2.92 -9.61
CA PRO A 66 -9.12 1.98 -10.40
C PRO A 66 -8.89 0.50 -10.07
N GLN A 67 -7.66 0.13 -9.68
CA GLN A 67 -7.31 -1.23 -9.28
C GLN A 67 -6.16 -1.18 -8.29
N LEU A 68 -6.30 -1.97 -7.21
CA LEU A 68 -5.25 -2.21 -6.23
C LEU A 68 -5.46 -3.62 -5.66
N VAL A 69 -4.50 -4.50 -5.88
CA VAL A 69 -4.53 -5.89 -5.40
C VAL A 69 -3.15 -6.25 -4.86
N ALA A 70 -3.09 -6.91 -3.71
CA ALA A 70 -1.86 -7.48 -3.17
C ALA A 70 -1.89 -9.00 -3.34
N LEU A 71 -0.91 -9.55 -4.03
CA LEU A 71 -0.67 -10.99 -4.13
C LEU A 71 0.35 -11.37 -3.05
N ILE A 72 0.01 -12.32 -2.19
CA ILE A 72 0.88 -12.73 -1.08
C ILE A 72 1.25 -14.18 -1.25
N GLN A 73 2.56 -14.44 -1.25
CA GLN A 73 3.10 -15.78 -1.34
C GLN A 73 2.90 -16.54 -0.04
N ASP A 74 2.40 -17.77 -0.14
CA ASP A 74 2.39 -18.73 0.95
C ASP A 74 3.66 -19.60 0.97
N GLN A 75 3.74 -20.53 1.92
CA GLN A 75 4.90 -21.42 2.08
C GLN A 75 5.04 -22.44 0.94
N SER A 76 3.96 -22.69 0.18
CA SER A 76 3.99 -23.55 -1.01
C SER A 76 4.51 -22.82 -2.26
N GLY A 77 4.71 -21.51 -2.17
CA GLY A 77 5.09 -20.65 -3.28
C GLY A 77 3.90 -20.09 -4.06
N SER A 78 2.67 -20.41 -3.67
CA SER A 78 1.43 -19.96 -4.33
C SER A 78 1.03 -18.56 -3.86
N TYR A 79 0.41 -17.79 -4.75
CA TYR A 79 -0.02 -16.42 -4.45
C TYR A 79 -1.52 -16.32 -4.22
N THR A 80 -1.92 -15.78 -3.07
CA THR A 80 -3.31 -15.45 -2.77
C THR A 80 -3.57 -13.96 -3.02
N PRO A 81 -4.59 -13.60 -3.81
CA PRO A 81 -4.96 -12.20 -4.04
C PRO A 81 -5.75 -11.61 -2.88
N HIS A 82 -5.46 -10.35 -2.57
CA HIS A 82 -6.14 -9.55 -1.56
C HIS A 82 -6.54 -8.19 -2.13
N GLU A 83 -7.80 -7.81 -1.94
CA GLU A 83 -8.37 -6.56 -2.47
C GLU A 83 -8.20 -5.38 -1.50
N LYS A 84 -8.68 -4.21 -1.92
CA LYS A 84 -8.53 -2.93 -1.21
C LYS A 84 -8.93 -2.97 0.27
N ASP A 85 -10.03 -3.61 0.62
CA ASP A 85 -10.49 -3.62 2.02
C ASP A 85 -9.50 -4.33 2.94
N TRP A 86 -8.92 -5.43 2.47
CA TRP A 86 -7.86 -6.12 3.17
C TRP A 86 -6.61 -5.23 3.30
N ILE A 87 -6.24 -4.56 2.21
CA ILE A 87 -5.07 -3.66 2.19
C ILE A 87 -5.26 -2.49 3.15
N LYS A 88 -6.43 -1.81 3.13
CA LYS A 88 -6.78 -0.71 4.04
C LYS A 88 -6.65 -1.13 5.50
N LYS A 89 -7.17 -2.32 5.87
CA LYS A 89 -7.04 -2.87 7.22
C LYS A 89 -5.58 -3.15 7.59
N ARG A 90 -4.79 -3.69 6.66
CA ARG A 90 -3.39 -4.03 6.91
C ARG A 90 -2.50 -2.81 7.04
N VAL A 91 -2.70 -1.79 6.21
CA VAL A 91 -2.05 -0.49 6.33
C VAL A 91 -2.39 0.17 7.67
N TYR A 92 -3.65 0.15 8.09
CA TYR A 92 -4.04 0.68 9.40
C TYR A 92 -3.30 -0.01 10.56
N LEU A 93 -3.28 -1.34 10.57
CA LEU A 93 -2.56 -2.11 11.59
C LEU A 93 -1.05 -1.83 11.56
N HIS A 94 -0.48 -1.71 10.36
CA HIS A 94 0.93 -1.39 10.14
C HIS A 94 1.30 -0.03 10.74
N LEU A 95 0.55 1.02 10.43
CA LEU A 95 0.76 2.37 10.96
C LEU A 95 0.56 2.43 12.48
N ARG A 96 -0.47 1.74 13.01
CA ARG A 96 -0.71 1.66 14.45
C ARG A 96 0.48 1.04 15.20
N ASN A 97 1.09 0.00 14.62
CA ASN A 97 2.26 -0.66 15.21
C ASN A 97 3.54 0.19 15.15
N GLN A 98 3.66 1.12 14.19
CA GLN A 98 4.79 2.05 14.10
C GLN A 98 4.68 3.21 15.10
N ALA A 99 3.46 3.57 15.49
CA ALA A 99 3.18 4.63 16.46
C ALA A 99 3.16 4.15 17.92
N SER A 100 3.34 2.83 18.15
CA SER A 100 3.40 2.20 19.47
C SER A 100 4.84 1.93 19.86
#